data_AF-A0A5C7K7N9-F1
#
_entry.id   AF-A0A5C7K7N9-F1
#
_cell.length_a   1.000
_cell.length_b   1.000
_cell.length_c   1.000
_cell.angle_alpha   90.00
_cell.angle_beta   90.00
_cell.angle_gamma   90.00
#
_symmetry.space_group_name_H-M   'P 1'
#
loop_
_entity.id
_entity.type
_entity.pdbx_description
1 polymer ?
#
loop_
_entity_poly.entity_id
_entity_poly.type
_entity_poly.pdbx_seq_one_letter_code
_entity_poly.pdbx_strand_id
1 'polypeptide(L)'
;MSIDPLAGIPAMTEEELATCAERAEFLPEEDAGWVTQVLLECRRARSALETAATASGTPAADLVSADLTQVVLDTAEWLRTLWEVGYMGANTLPVPPRTHFPLIEVEDVLKSALFARIRHGKHPLPFAPPTRWGSPWHEVVESEEAQSVEAEIIEDEGEPAFAIVDGCNRWRIVRTQDAKTHVIQHEGKGPLYQLTVDPFMSTLQRLQPEIRRRIVVRERAGLRHYMLEWRNENGSVEEVALRAATPDGAEAAAGAWIARHHPQHYGQVSFEHA
;
A
#
# COMPACT_ATOMS: atom_id res chain seq x y z
N MET A 1 -7.37 -18.49 -25.50
CA MET A 1 -7.43 -19.68 -24.63
C MET A 1 -6.08 -19.78 -23.94
N SER A 2 -6.00 -19.29 -22.70
CA SER A 2 -4.81 -19.39 -21.86
C SER A 2 -4.84 -20.78 -21.23
N ILE A 3 -3.83 -21.60 -21.50
CA ILE A 3 -3.69 -22.89 -20.84
C ILE A 3 -3.20 -22.58 -19.43
N ASP A 4 -4.06 -22.82 -18.45
CA ASP A 4 -3.76 -22.64 -17.04
C ASP A 4 -2.55 -23.52 -16.66
N PRO A 5 -1.39 -22.90 -16.32
CA PRO A 5 -0.17 -23.65 -16.03
C PRO A 5 -0.24 -24.41 -14.69
N LEU A 6 -1.32 -24.26 -13.92
CA LEU A 6 -1.50 -24.85 -12.60
C LEU A 6 -2.63 -25.89 -12.55
N ALA A 7 -3.28 -26.18 -13.68
CA ALA A 7 -4.44 -27.07 -13.82
C ALA A 7 -4.26 -28.53 -13.34
N GLY A 8 -3.07 -28.90 -12.86
CA GLY A 8 -2.78 -30.22 -12.30
C GLY A 8 -2.17 -30.20 -10.90
N ILE A 9 -2.12 -29.04 -10.24
CA ILE A 9 -1.51 -28.94 -8.90
C ILE A 9 -2.57 -29.29 -7.85
N PRO A 10 -2.43 -30.40 -7.11
CA PRO A 10 -3.38 -30.79 -6.07
C PRO A 10 -3.42 -29.75 -4.94
N ALA A 11 -4.55 -29.70 -4.23
CA ALA A 11 -4.66 -28.90 -3.01
C ALA A 11 -3.57 -29.33 -2.00
N MET A 12 -2.88 -28.36 -1.43
CA MET A 12 -1.85 -28.64 -0.43
C MET A 12 -2.45 -29.34 0.79
N THR A 13 -1.94 -30.52 1.07
CA THR A 13 -2.23 -31.35 2.25
C THR A 13 -1.69 -30.71 3.54
N GLU A 14 -2.10 -31.24 4.70
CA GLU A 14 -1.57 -30.75 5.99
C GLU A 14 -0.09 -31.00 6.14
N GLU A 15 0.40 -32.11 5.57
CA GLU A 15 1.81 -32.42 5.50
C GLU A 15 2.56 -31.44 4.59
N GLU A 16 1.99 -31.01 3.48
CA GLU A 16 2.62 -29.99 2.61
C GLU A 16 2.61 -28.60 3.27
N LEU A 17 1.55 -28.24 3.99
CA LEU A 17 1.49 -27.02 4.81
C LEU A 17 2.48 -27.07 5.99
N ALA A 18 2.65 -28.24 6.63
CA ALA A 18 3.67 -28.47 7.65
C ALA A 18 5.08 -28.33 7.05
N THR A 19 5.31 -28.91 5.88
CA THR A 19 6.58 -28.79 5.14
C THR A 19 6.87 -27.34 4.75
N CYS A 20 5.85 -26.56 4.36
CA CYS A 20 6.01 -25.13 4.10
C CYS A 20 6.33 -24.34 5.37
N ALA A 21 5.75 -24.70 6.53
CA ALA A 21 6.09 -24.09 7.81
C ALA A 21 7.52 -24.41 8.25
N GLU A 22 7.96 -25.66 8.10
CA GLU A 22 9.35 -26.05 8.36
C GLU A 22 10.32 -25.30 7.42
N ARG A 23 9.95 -25.13 6.15
CA ARG A 23 10.78 -24.37 5.20
C ARG A 23 10.77 -22.87 5.48
N ALA A 24 9.70 -22.33 6.08
CA ALA A 24 9.62 -20.93 6.48
C ALA A 24 10.61 -20.59 7.61
N GLU A 25 11.01 -21.57 8.44
CA GLU A 25 12.05 -21.39 9.46
C GLU A 25 13.44 -21.06 8.87
N PHE A 26 13.65 -21.36 7.58
CA PHE A 26 14.90 -21.08 6.87
C PHE A 26 14.85 -19.83 6.00
N LEU A 27 13.75 -19.07 6.04
CA LEU A 27 13.66 -17.80 5.34
C LEU A 27 14.55 -16.74 5.99
N PRO A 28 15.01 -15.74 5.21
CA PRO A 28 15.59 -14.53 5.78
C PRO A 28 14.68 -13.94 6.86
N GLU A 29 15.27 -13.35 7.90
CA GLU A 29 14.54 -12.80 9.05
C GLU A 29 13.48 -11.75 8.64
N GLU A 30 13.72 -11.03 7.55
CA GLU A 30 12.78 -10.07 6.95
C GLU A 30 11.49 -10.73 6.40
N ASP A 31 11.60 -11.98 5.93
CA ASP A 31 10.49 -12.72 5.30
C ASP A 31 9.81 -13.71 6.25
N ALA A 32 10.56 -14.26 7.20
CA ALA A 32 10.09 -15.32 8.10
C ALA A 32 8.87 -14.89 8.92
N GLY A 33 8.82 -13.64 9.38
CA GLY A 33 7.74 -13.12 10.23
C GLY A 33 6.37 -13.11 9.54
N TRP A 34 6.29 -12.61 8.30
CA TRP A 34 5.02 -12.50 7.57
C TRP A 34 4.60 -13.84 6.96
N VAL A 35 5.55 -14.64 6.44
CA VAL A 35 5.25 -15.97 5.89
C VAL A 35 4.70 -16.91 6.97
N THR A 36 5.27 -16.85 8.18
CA THR A 36 4.77 -17.63 9.32
C THR A 36 3.32 -17.26 9.63
N GLN A 37 2.97 -15.98 9.60
CA GLN A 37 1.59 -15.55 9.82
C GLN A 37 0.64 -15.96 8.72
N VAL A 38 1.04 -15.85 7.45
CA VAL A 38 0.24 -16.36 6.33
C VAL A 38 -0.04 -17.85 6.50
N LEU A 39 0.95 -18.66 6.87
CA LEU A 39 0.78 -20.09 7.11
C LEU A 39 -0.15 -20.39 8.28
N LEU A 40 -0.09 -19.61 9.36
CA LEU A 40 -1.00 -19.73 10.50
C LEU A 40 -2.45 -19.40 10.10
N GLU A 41 -2.66 -18.34 9.32
CA GLU A 41 -3.99 -17.98 8.83
C GLU A 41 -4.52 -18.99 7.80
N CYS A 42 -3.67 -19.54 6.93
CA CYS A 42 -4.04 -20.64 6.04
C CYS A 42 -4.51 -21.87 6.82
N ARG A 43 -3.80 -22.25 7.90
CA ARG A 43 -4.22 -23.36 8.78
C ARG A 43 -5.56 -23.08 9.46
N ARG A 44 -5.78 -21.85 9.95
CA ARG A 44 -7.06 -21.44 10.56
C ARG A 44 -8.20 -21.49 9.55
N ALA A 45 -8.00 -20.94 8.35
CA ALA A 45 -8.99 -20.96 7.28
C ALA A 45 -9.33 -22.41 6.85
N ARG A 46 -8.34 -23.30 6.79
CA ARG A 46 -8.57 -24.70 6.46
C ARG A 46 -9.36 -25.44 7.54
N SER A 47 -9.00 -25.26 8.81
CA SER A 47 -9.76 -25.81 9.94
C SER A 47 -11.22 -25.33 9.92
N ALA A 48 -11.45 -24.06 9.60
CA ALA A 48 -12.81 -23.51 9.43
C ALA A 48 -13.55 -24.12 8.23
N LEU A 49 -12.88 -24.32 7.09
CA LEU A 49 -13.43 -24.98 5.90
C LEU A 49 -13.76 -26.45 6.14
N GLU A 50 -12.91 -27.20 6.85
CA GLU A 50 -13.15 -28.60 7.23
C GLU A 50 -14.37 -28.71 8.17
N THR A 51 -14.50 -27.75 9.09
CA THR A 51 -15.64 -27.63 10.00
C THR A 51 -16.93 -27.23 9.27
N ALA A 52 -16.84 -26.44 8.19
CA ALA A 52 -17.99 -26.04 7.36
C ALA A 52 -18.40 -27.11 6.33
N ALA A 53 -17.43 -27.83 5.77
CA ALA A 53 -17.64 -28.91 4.80
C ALA A 53 -18.33 -30.12 5.43
N THR A 54 -18.07 -30.40 6.71
CA THR A 54 -18.79 -31.42 7.49
C THR A 54 -20.27 -31.09 7.69
N ALA A 55 -20.72 -29.86 7.41
CA ALA A 55 -22.12 -29.42 7.60
C ALA A 55 -22.95 -29.28 6.31
N SER A 56 -22.35 -29.17 5.11
CA SER A 56 -23.08 -28.64 3.93
C SER A 56 -22.87 -29.37 2.60
N GLY A 57 -22.04 -30.42 2.55
CA GLY A 57 -22.01 -31.44 1.50
C GLY A 57 -22.42 -31.02 0.09
N THR A 58 -21.65 -30.16 -0.60
CA THR A 58 -21.62 -30.06 -2.08
C THR A 58 -20.33 -29.37 -2.55
N PRO A 59 -19.60 -29.87 -3.57
CA PRO A 59 -18.42 -29.23 -4.11
C PRO A 59 -18.73 -28.41 -5.39
N ALA A 60 -18.29 -27.14 -5.42
CA ALA A 60 -18.18 -26.31 -6.61
C ALA A 60 -16.72 -25.89 -6.73
N ALA A 61 -15.92 -26.58 -7.57
CA ALA A 61 -14.46 -26.61 -7.37
C ALA A 61 -13.64 -25.66 -8.28
N ASP A 62 -14.06 -25.38 -9.51
CA ASP A 62 -13.11 -24.85 -10.51
C ASP A 62 -13.05 -23.31 -10.60
N LEU A 63 -14.18 -22.60 -10.49
CA LEU A 63 -14.18 -21.13 -10.36
C LEU A 63 -13.78 -20.69 -8.95
N VAL A 64 -14.12 -21.50 -7.94
CA VAL A 64 -13.84 -21.22 -6.53
C VAL A 64 -12.35 -21.34 -6.21
N SER A 65 -11.60 -22.19 -6.91
CA SER A 65 -10.17 -22.40 -6.64
C SER A 65 -9.27 -21.24 -7.09
N ALA A 66 -9.50 -20.68 -8.29
CA ALA A 66 -8.75 -19.52 -8.78
C ALA A 66 -9.05 -18.26 -7.97
N ASP A 67 -10.33 -18.04 -7.65
CA ASP A 67 -10.76 -16.93 -6.80
C ASP A 67 -10.18 -17.07 -5.38
N LEU A 68 -10.20 -18.27 -4.80
CA LEU A 68 -9.59 -18.53 -3.48
C LEU A 68 -8.07 -18.33 -3.51
N THR A 69 -7.39 -18.79 -4.55
CA THR A 69 -5.95 -18.59 -4.72
C THR A 69 -5.60 -17.10 -4.78
N GLN A 70 -6.35 -16.33 -5.58
CA GLN A 70 -6.15 -14.89 -5.64
C GLN A 70 -6.45 -14.23 -4.29
N VAL A 71 -7.50 -14.64 -3.58
CA VAL A 71 -7.79 -14.15 -2.23
C VAL A 71 -6.64 -14.44 -1.26
N VAL A 72 -6.03 -15.63 -1.32
CA VAL A 72 -4.87 -15.97 -0.47
C VAL A 72 -3.67 -15.09 -0.81
N LEU A 73 -3.37 -14.87 -2.09
CA LEU A 73 -2.28 -13.99 -2.52
C LEU A 73 -2.51 -12.54 -2.09
N ASP A 74 -3.74 -12.04 -2.27
CA ASP A 74 -4.12 -10.69 -1.87
C ASP A 74 -4.05 -10.52 -0.35
N THR A 75 -4.45 -11.56 0.40
CA THR A 75 -4.35 -11.59 1.87
C THR A 75 -2.89 -11.59 2.31
N ALA A 76 -2.04 -12.36 1.64
CA ALA A 76 -0.60 -12.37 1.91
C ALA A 76 0.04 -11.00 1.62
N GLU A 77 -0.31 -10.35 0.49
CA GLU A 77 0.16 -9.00 0.18
C GLU A 77 -0.34 -7.97 1.19
N TRP A 78 -1.59 -8.09 1.62
CA TRP A 78 -2.18 -7.25 2.65
C TRP A 78 -1.43 -7.38 3.98
N LEU A 79 -1.29 -8.60 4.49
CA LEU A 79 -0.56 -8.88 5.74
C LEU A 79 0.90 -8.43 5.66
N ARG A 80 1.60 -8.73 4.56
CA ARG A 80 2.98 -8.28 4.34
C ARG A 80 3.08 -6.76 4.36
N THR A 81 2.12 -6.06 3.75
CA THR A 81 2.11 -4.60 3.75
C THR A 81 1.91 -4.06 5.17
N LEU A 82 0.96 -4.60 5.93
CA LEU A 82 0.71 -4.23 7.32
C LEU A 82 1.94 -4.46 8.22
N TRP A 83 2.67 -5.55 7.99
CA TRP A 83 3.95 -5.81 8.67
C TRP A 83 4.98 -4.70 8.41
N GLU A 84 5.07 -4.25 7.16
CA GLU A 84 6.08 -3.28 6.73
C GLU A 84 5.77 -1.83 7.10
N VAL A 85 4.49 -1.45 7.14
CA VAL A 85 4.08 -0.05 7.38
C VAL A 85 3.52 0.17 8.79
N GLY A 86 3.28 -0.91 9.53
CA GLY A 86 2.55 -0.87 10.79
C GLY A 86 1.04 -0.96 10.56
N TYR A 87 0.31 -1.12 11.66
CA TYR A 87 -1.13 -1.40 11.61
C TYR A 87 -1.87 -0.68 12.72
N MET A 88 -3.06 -0.16 12.39
CA MET A 88 -4.01 0.37 13.37
C MET A 88 -5.39 -0.26 13.08
N GLY A 89 -5.82 -1.17 13.95
CA GLY A 89 -7.10 -1.85 13.85
C GLY A 89 -8.24 -1.02 14.45
N ALA A 90 -9.47 -1.49 14.27
CA ALA A 90 -10.70 -0.83 14.74
C ALA A 90 -10.64 -0.43 16.23
N ASN A 91 -9.97 -1.23 17.06
CA ASN A 91 -9.92 -1.04 18.52
C ASN A 91 -8.49 -1.10 19.09
N THR A 92 -7.46 -0.92 18.25
CA THR A 92 -6.06 -1.07 18.69
C THR A 92 -5.28 0.23 18.53
N LEU A 93 -4.28 0.41 19.40
CA LEU A 93 -3.28 1.45 19.24
C LEU A 93 -2.43 1.16 17.99
N PRO A 94 -1.89 2.19 17.32
CA PRO A 94 -0.98 1.99 16.20
C PRO A 94 0.20 1.09 16.59
N VAL A 95 0.35 0.00 15.87
CA VAL A 95 1.45 -0.95 16.04
C VAL A 95 2.58 -0.58 15.08
N PRO A 96 3.82 -0.37 15.59
CA PRO A 96 4.94 -0.02 14.73
C PRO A 96 5.29 -1.13 13.74
N PRO A 97 5.87 -0.76 12.58
CA PRO A 97 6.39 -1.71 11.59
C PRO A 97 7.28 -2.80 12.20
N ARG A 98 7.18 -4.02 11.67
CA ARG A 98 8.06 -5.15 11.96
C ARG A 98 8.21 -5.49 13.44
N THR A 99 7.16 -5.29 14.24
CA THR A 99 7.17 -5.61 15.67
C THR A 99 6.36 -6.87 15.97
N HIS A 100 5.04 -6.79 15.86
CA HIS A 100 4.11 -7.90 16.03
C HIS A 100 2.82 -7.57 15.29
N PHE A 101 2.04 -8.59 14.91
CA PHE A 101 0.67 -8.34 14.47
C PHE A 101 -0.25 -8.29 15.69
N PRO A 102 -1.08 -7.24 15.83
CA PRO A 102 -2.17 -7.28 16.78
C PRO A 102 -3.24 -8.26 16.31
N LEU A 103 -4.23 -8.51 17.17
CA LEU A 103 -5.40 -9.29 16.80
C LEU A 103 -6.12 -8.59 15.63
N ILE A 104 -6.20 -9.27 14.48
CA ILE A 104 -6.95 -8.82 13.31
C ILE A 104 -8.41 -9.22 13.53
N GLU A 105 -9.31 -8.24 13.57
CA GLU A 105 -10.75 -8.47 13.69
C GLU A 105 -11.41 -8.57 12.31
N VAL A 106 -12.61 -9.15 12.26
CA VAL A 106 -13.38 -9.27 11.01
C VAL A 106 -13.64 -7.90 10.37
N GLU A 107 -13.91 -6.89 11.21
CA GLU A 107 -14.11 -5.51 10.75
C GLU A 107 -12.88 -4.94 10.05
N ASP A 108 -11.68 -5.32 10.50
CA ASP A 108 -10.43 -4.85 9.90
C ASP A 108 -10.27 -5.37 8.47
N VAL A 109 -10.72 -6.58 8.18
CA VAL A 109 -10.75 -7.13 6.82
C VAL A 109 -11.84 -6.46 5.99
N LEU A 110 -13.06 -6.40 6.51
CA LEU A 110 -14.23 -5.91 5.77
C LEU A 110 -14.14 -4.43 5.40
N LYS A 111 -13.51 -3.61 6.25
CA LYS A 111 -13.35 -2.17 6.03
C LYS A 111 -11.99 -1.79 5.45
N SER A 112 -11.07 -2.74 5.24
CA SER A 112 -9.72 -2.38 4.79
C SER A 112 -9.73 -1.82 3.37
N ALA A 113 -9.46 -0.52 3.25
CA ALA A 113 -9.27 0.14 1.98
C ALA A 113 -8.02 -0.39 1.26
N LEU A 114 -6.97 -0.77 2.00
CA LEU A 114 -5.80 -1.45 1.45
C LEU A 114 -6.16 -2.80 0.83
N PHE A 115 -6.92 -3.64 1.57
CA PHE A 115 -7.30 -4.95 1.07
C PHE A 115 -8.23 -4.83 -0.15
N ALA A 116 -9.21 -3.92 -0.11
CA ALA A 116 -10.06 -3.62 -1.27
C ALA A 116 -9.23 -3.19 -2.49
N ARG A 117 -8.21 -2.33 -2.30
CA ARG A 117 -7.29 -1.91 -3.35
C ARG A 117 -6.53 -3.10 -3.96
N ILE A 118 -5.97 -3.97 -3.12
CA ILE A 118 -5.27 -5.19 -3.57
C ILE A 118 -6.22 -6.12 -4.34
N ARG A 119 -7.45 -6.33 -3.84
CA ARG A 119 -8.50 -7.11 -4.52
C ARG A 119 -8.87 -6.55 -5.91
N HIS A 120 -8.64 -5.26 -6.15
CA HIS A 120 -8.79 -4.62 -7.46
C HIS A 120 -7.53 -4.72 -8.34
N GLY A 121 -6.54 -5.53 -7.95
CA GLY A 121 -5.28 -5.72 -8.67
C GLY A 121 -4.33 -4.53 -8.58
N LYS A 122 -4.56 -3.60 -7.63
CA LYS A 122 -3.70 -2.42 -7.43
C LYS A 122 -2.70 -2.68 -6.32
N HIS A 123 -1.44 -2.32 -6.56
CA HIS A 123 -0.39 -2.44 -5.54
C HIS A 123 -0.61 -1.50 -4.36
N PRO A 124 -0.17 -1.88 -3.14
CA PRO A 124 -0.07 -1.01 -2.00
C PRO A 124 0.64 0.30 -2.33
N LEU A 125 0.13 1.41 -1.80
CA LEU A 125 0.78 2.71 -1.95
C LEU A 125 2.01 2.78 -1.02
N PRO A 126 3.15 3.33 -1.48
CA PRO A 126 4.29 3.54 -0.61
C PRO A 126 3.99 4.64 0.41
N PHE A 127 4.58 4.52 1.59
CA PHE A 127 4.44 5.47 2.72
C PHE A 127 3.00 5.66 3.22
N ALA A 128 2.15 4.65 3.03
CA ALA A 128 0.83 4.65 3.63
C ALA A 128 0.95 4.81 5.16
N PRO A 129 0.26 5.79 5.75
CA PRO A 129 0.22 5.96 7.20
C PRO A 129 -0.49 4.77 7.85
N PRO A 130 -0.11 4.39 9.08
CA PRO A 130 -0.77 3.30 9.82
C PRO A 130 -2.10 3.81 10.36
N THR A 131 -3.12 3.80 9.51
CA THR A 131 -4.41 4.40 9.82
C THR A 131 -5.49 3.36 9.94
N ARG A 132 -6.56 3.72 10.64
CA ARG A 132 -7.70 2.85 10.86
C ARG A 132 -8.26 2.36 9.52
N TRP A 133 -8.14 1.05 9.28
CA TRP A 133 -8.54 0.38 8.03
C TRP A 133 -7.87 0.89 6.74
N GLY A 134 -6.88 1.78 6.81
CA GLY A 134 -6.30 2.44 5.64
C GLY A 134 -7.20 3.51 4.99
N SER A 135 -8.32 3.87 5.61
CA SER A 135 -9.23 4.94 5.18
C SER A 135 -9.05 6.20 6.05
N PRO A 136 -9.12 7.41 5.48
CA PRO A 136 -9.41 7.65 4.07
C PRO A 136 -8.19 7.50 3.14
N TRP A 137 -7.00 7.12 3.61
CA TRP A 137 -5.75 7.20 2.84
C TRP A 137 -5.66 6.48 1.49
N HIS A 138 -6.09 5.23 1.40
CA HIS A 138 -6.15 4.56 0.10
C HIS A 138 -7.24 5.16 -0.80
N GLU A 139 -8.24 5.84 -0.22
CA GLU A 139 -9.32 6.53 -0.93
C GLU A 139 -8.91 7.96 -1.35
N VAL A 140 -8.25 8.75 -0.49
CA VAL A 140 -7.78 10.12 -0.75
C VAL A 140 -6.72 10.15 -1.83
N VAL A 141 -5.88 9.12 -1.94
CA VAL A 141 -4.88 9.07 -3.01
C VAL A 141 -5.52 8.77 -4.36
N GLU A 142 -6.59 7.97 -4.36
CA GLU A 142 -7.32 7.58 -5.57
C GLU A 142 -8.43 8.56 -5.96
N SER A 143 -8.86 9.40 -5.03
CA SER A 143 -9.92 10.39 -5.21
C SER A 143 -9.36 11.81 -5.25
N GLU A 144 -9.90 12.64 -6.13
CA GLU A 144 -9.64 14.08 -6.10
C GLU A 144 -10.52 14.81 -5.06
N GLU A 145 -11.45 14.08 -4.43
CA GLU A 145 -12.41 14.62 -3.48
C GLU A 145 -11.83 14.68 -2.06
N ALA A 146 -12.23 15.73 -1.33
CA ALA A 146 -11.89 15.87 0.08
C ALA A 146 -12.58 14.80 0.93
N GLN A 147 -11.84 14.19 1.84
CA GLN A 147 -12.32 13.15 2.75
C GLN A 147 -12.39 13.67 4.18
N SER A 148 -13.39 13.24 4.93
CA SER A 148 -13.56 13.61 6.33
C SER A 148 -12.56 12.87 7.22
N VAL A 149 -11.90 13.59 8.14
CA VAL A 149 -10.90 13.04 9.09
C VAL A 149 -10.99 13.72 10.44
N GLU A 150 -10.72 12.98 11.52
CA GLU A 150 -10.40 13.56 12.82
C GLU A 150 -8.99 14.14 12.76
N ALA A 151 -8.85 15.44 13.06
CA ALA A 151 -7.54 16.08 13.02
C ALA A 151 -7.33 17.08 14.15
N GLU A 152 -6.08 17.12 14.65
CA GLU A 152 -5.61 18.07 15.65
C GLU A 152 -4.25 18.64 15.22
N ILE A 153 -4.04 19.94 15.41
CA ILE A 153 -2.77 20.62 15.12
C ILE A 153 -1.94 20.68 16.40
N ILE A 154 -0.68 20.28 16.30
CA ILE A 154 0.30 20.37 17.38
C ILE A 154 1.30 21.47 17.02
N GLU A 155 1.39 22.45 17.92
CA GLU A 155 2.31 23.57 17.82
C GLU A 155 3.67 23.22 18.44
N ASP A 156 4.74 23.73 17.83
CA ASP A 156 6.10 23.74 18.36
C ASP A 156 6.60 25.19 18.35
N GLU A 157 7.12 25.65 19.49
CA GLU A 157 7.54 27.06 19.69
C GLU A 157 6.46 28.12 19.33
N GLY A 158 5.18 27.74 19.38
CA GLY A 158 4.04 28.61 19.05
C GLY A 158 3.69 28.64 17.56
N GLU A 159 4.30 27.80 16.75
CA GLU A 159 4.02 27.64 15.31
C GLU A 159 3.48 26.24 15.01
N PRO A 160 2.52 26.08 14.08
CA PRO A 160 2.03 24.76 13.67
C PRO A 160 3.16 23.90 13.07
N ALA A 161 3.51 22.79 13.73
CA ALA A 161 4.61 21.91 13.30
C ALA A 161 4.14 20.53 12.84
N PHE A 162 3.15 19.95 13.53
CA PHE A 162 2.65 18.60 13.25
C PHE A 162 1.13 18.55 13.28
N ALA A 163 0.56 17.50 12.68
CA ALA A 163 -0.84 17.17 12.81
C ALA A 163 -1.00 15.72 13.29
N ILE A 164 -2.02 15.49 14.11
CA ILE A 164 -2.56 14.16 14.36
C ILE A 164 -3.75 14.00 13.43
N VAL A 165 -3.75 12.98 12.57
CA VAL A 165 -4.86 12.70 11.65
C VAL A 165 -5.29 11.24 11.81
N ASP A 166 -6.56 11.01 12.16
CA ASP A 166 -7.15 9.74 12.63
C ASP A 166 -6.21 8.91 13.51
N GLY A 167 -5.63 9.57 14.52
CA GLY A 167 -4.73 8.95 15.50
C GLY A 167 -3.28 8.75 15.05
N CYS A 168 -2.94 9.04 13.79
CA CYS A 168 -1.55 9.04 13.31
C CYS A 168 -0.91 10.41 13.59
N ASN A 169 0.15 10.45 14.42
CA ASN A 169 0.87 11.68 14.80
C ASN A 169 2.10 11.99 13.94
N ARG A 170 2.27 11.32 12.79
CA ARG A 170 3.46 11.42 11.95
C ARG A 170 3.33 12.42 10.81
N TRP A 171 2.30 13.27 10.83
CA TRP A 171 2.08 14.29 9.82
C TRP A 171 2.88 15.53 10.14
N ARG A 172 3.70 15.95 9.20
CA ARG A 172 4.46 17.19 9.27
C ARG A 172 3.69 18.28 8.54
N ILE A 173 3.61 19.46 9.13
CA ILE A 173 3.13 20.65 8.44
C ILE A 173 4.27 21.14 7.53
N VAL A 174 4.02 21.14 6.23
CA VAL A 174 4.96 21.59 5.20
C VAL A 174 4.84 23.09 4.99
N ARG A 175 3.61 23.60 5.00
CA ARG A 175 3.31 25.03 4.92
C ARG A 175 1.91 25.31 5.44
N THR A 176 1.72 26.47 6.05
CA THR A 176 0.42 26.97 6.51
C THR A 176 -0.10 28.01 5.53
N GLN A 177 -1.33 27.86 5.06
CA GLN A 177 -1.97 28.85 4.19
C GLN A 177 -2.72 29.90 5.01
N ASP A 178 -3.48 29.45 6.00
CA ASP A 178 -4.17 30.28 6.99
C ASP A 178 -4.35 29.52 8.32
N ALA A 179 -5.09 30.09 9.27
CA ALA A 179 -5.29 29.51 10.60
C ALA A 179 -6.03 28.15 10.62
N LYS A 180 -6.69 27.76 9.53
CA LYS A 180 -7.45 26.50 9.43
C LYS A 180 -6.91 25.59 8.33
N THR A 181 -6.19 26.12 7.35
CA THR A 181 -5.74 25.37 6.18
C THR A 181 -4.22 25.20 6.19
N HIS A 182 -3.81 23.93 6.30
CA HIS A 182 -2.41 23.52 6.33
C HIS A 182 -2.13 22.53 5.21
N VAL A 183 -0.92 22.56 4.67
CA VAL A 183 -0.41 21.51 3.79
C VAL A 183 0.45 20.58 4.60
N ILE A 184 0.09 19.30 4.60
CA ILE A 184 0.74 18.27 5.42
C ILE A 184 1.33 17.15 4.56
N GLN A 185 2.31 16.47 5.13
CA GLN A 185 2.96 15.30 4.51
C GLN A 185 3.29 14.25 5.57
N HIS A 186 2.97 12.99 5.29
CA HIS A 186 3.23 11.87 6.21
C HIS A 186 4.73 11.55 6.24
N GLU A 187 5.37 11.68 7.42
CA GLU A 187 6.81 11.48 7.62
C GLU A 187 7.74 12.28 6.69
N GLY A 188 7.24 13.33 6.03
CA GLY A 188 7.98 14.03 4.97
C GLY A 188 8.17 13.20 3.69
N LYS A 189 7.29 12.21 3.45
CA LYS A 189 7.31 11.31 2.30
C LYS A 189 5.94 11.30 1.61
N GLY A 190 5.94 11.00 0.32
CA GLY A 190 4.72 10.82 -0.46
C GLY A 190 3.97 12.11 -0.82
N PRO A 191 2.70 11.99 -1.26
CA PRO A 191 1.92 13.12 -1.75
C PRO A 191 1.74 14.19 -0.68
N LEU A 192 1.49 15.42 -1.13
CA LEU A 192 1.05 16.51 -0.25
C LEU A 192 -0.46 16.48 -0.13
N TYR A 193 -0.95 16.84 1.05
CA TYR A 193 -2.38 16.93 1.32
C TYR A 193 -2.71 18.29 1.90
N GLN A 194 -3.85 18.84 1.51
CA GLN A 194 -4.45 19.97 2.17
C GLN A 194 -5.35 19.46 3.29
N LEU A 195 -5.02 19.85 4.51
CA LEU A 195 -5.83 19.66 5.71
C LEU A 195 -6.57 20.97 5.99
N THR A 196 -7.89 20.92 6.01
CA THR A 196 -8.73 22.02 6.48
C THR A 196 -9.36 21.62 7.82
N VAL A 197 -8.91 22.29 8.87
CA VAL A 197 -9.28 21.99 10.26
C VAL A 197 -10.65 22.59 10.59
N ASP A 198 -11.52 21.77 11.14
CA ASP A 198 -12.85 22.16 11.63
C ASP A 198 -13.12 21.57 13.02
N PRO A 199 -13.84 22.28 13.92
CA PRO A 199 -14.12 21.81 15.27
C PRO A 199 -14.93 20.51 15.35
N PHE A 200 -15.69 20.18 14.31
CA PHE A 200 -16.50 18.96 14.27
C PHE A 200 -15.84 17.89 13.43
N MET A 201 -15.52 18.21 12.18
CA MET A 201 -14.92 17.25 11.26
C MET A 201 -14.03 17.93 10.24
N SER A 202 -12.73 17.65 10.31
CA SER A 202 -11.75 18.22 9.39
C SER A 202 -11.82 17.51 8.04
N THR A 203 -11.25 18.14 7.00
CA THR A 203 -11.18 17.54 5.67
C THR A 203 -9.75 17.43 5.17
N LEU A 204 -9.44 16.30 4.53
CA LEU A 204 -8.15 15.99 3.94
C LEU A 204 -8.32 15.77 2.44
N GLN A 205 -7.59 16.53 1.62
CA GLN A 205 -7.62 16.41 0.17
C GLN A 205 -6.21 16.25 -0.39
N ARG A 206 -6.00 15.31 -1.30
CA ARG A 206 -4.72 15.19 -2.01
C ARG A 206 -4.50 16.40 -2.92
N LEU A 207 -3.32 17.01 -2.81
CA LEU A 207 -2.90 18.06 -3.74
C LEU A 207 -2.37 17.45 -5.04
N GLN A 208 -2.63 18.14 -6.14
CA GLN A 208 -2.10 17.76 -7.44
C GLN A 208 -0.57 17.91 -7.47
N PRO A 209 0.14 17.05 -8.22
CA PRO A 209 1.58 17.16 -8.40
C PRO A 209 2.01 18.54 -8.91
N GLU A 210 2.84 19.25 -8.15
CA GLU A 210 3.35 20.57 -8.52
C GLU A 210 4.60 20.47 -9.42
N ILE A 211 5.32 19.35 -9.35
CA ILE A 211 6.59 19.15 -10.05
C ILE A 211 6.32 18.41 -11.36
N ARG A 212 6.91 18.89 -12.45
CA ARG A 212 6.89 18.20 -13.75
C ARG A 212 8.24 17.57 -14.08
N ARG A 213 8.22 16.33 -14.57
CA ARG A 213 9.39 15.60 -15.05
C ARG A 213 9.08 14.96 -16.41
N ARG A 214 10.12 14.77 -17.21
CA ARG A 214 9.98 14.26 -18.57
C ARG A 214 10.29 12.77 -18.61
N ILE A 215 9.43 12.01 -19.27
CA ILE A 215 9.73 10.64 -19.69
C ILE A 215 10.01 10.68 -21.19
N VAL A 216 11.24 10.36 -21.57
CA VAL A 216 11.70 10.36 -22.97
C VAL A 216 11.66 8.94 -23.52
N VAL A 217 11.10 8.80 -24.71
CA VAL A 217 11.12 7.54 -25.46
C VAL A 217 12.33 7.51 -26.40
N ARG A 218 13.14 6.44 -26.31
CA ARG A 218 14.23 6.17 -27.24
C ARG A 218 13.99 4.87 -27.96
N GLU A 219 14.22 4.86 -29.27
CA GLU A 219 14.12 3.65 -30.08
C GLU A 219 15.51 3.18 -30.51
N ARG A 220 15.83 1.90 -30.24
CA ARG A 220 17.06 1.26 -30.70
C ARG A 220 16.75 -0.15 -31.18
N ALA A 221 17.11 -0.44 -32.44
CA ALA A 221 16.87 -1.74 -33.07
C ALA A 221 15.40 -2.21 -33.02
N GLY A 222 14.44 -1.28 -33.15
CA GLY A 222 13.00 -1.56 -33.08
C GLY A 222 12.44 -1.79 -31.67
N LEU A 223 13.27 -1.66 -30.63
CA LEU A 223 12.84 -1.71 -29.24
C LEU A 223 12.74 -0.30 -28.68
N ARG A 224 11.62 -0.02 -28.00
CA ARG A 224 11.41 1.22 -27.26
C ARG A 224 11.97 1.08 -25.85
N HIS A 225 12.68 2.11 -25.42
CA HIS A 225 13.20 2.26 -24.08
C HIS A 225 12.71 3.60 -23.52
N TYR A 226 12.29 3.58 -22.25
CA TYR A 226 11.82 4.78 -21.56
C TYR A 226 12.88 5.25 -20.56
N MET A 227 13.14 6.54 -20.55
CA MET A 227 14.09 7.18 -19.64
C MET A 227 13.40 8.30 -18.88
N LEU A 228 13.58 8.37 -17.57
CA LEU A 228 13.16 9.51 -16.75
C LEU A 228 14.29 10.55 -16.73
N GLU A 229 13.99 11.78 -17.12
CA GLU A 229 14.87 12.93 -16.88
C GLU A 229 14.68 13.43 -15.44
N TRP A 230 15.59 13.04 -14.56
CA TRP A 230 15.58 13.46 -13.17
C TRP A 230 16.46 14.69 -12.95
N ARG A 231 15.92 15.72 -12.31
CA ARG A 231 16.69 16.91 -11.91
C ARG A 231 17.11 16.78 -10.45
N ASN A 232 18.41 16.72 -10.24
CA ASN A 232 19.01 16.71 -8.91
C ASN A 232 18.96 18.10 -8.26
N GLU A 233 19.16 18.15 -6.93
CA GLU A 233 19.16 19.39 -6.15
C GLU A 233 20.25 20.38 -6.61
N ASN A 234 21.36 19.87 -7.15
CA ASN A 234 22.45 20.67 -7.73
C ASN A 234 22.15 21.20 -9.15
N GLY A 235 20.94 20.94 -9.68
CA GLY A 235 20.52 21.34 -11.01
C GLY A 235 21.00 20.44 -12.15
N SER A 236 21.75 19.37 -11.88
CA SER A 236 22.14 18.41 -12.91
C SER A 236 20.96 17.55 -13.34
N VAL A 237 20.97 17.13 -14.61
CA VAL A 237 19.98 16.20 -15.16
C VAL A 237 20.62 14.81 -15.25
N GLU A 238 19.99 13.83 -14.62
CA GLU A 238 20.31 12.42 -14.70
C GLU A 238 19.25 11.70 -15.54
N GLU A 239 19.68 10.81 -16.42
CA GLU A 239 18.79 9.95 -17.20
C GLU A 239 18.68 8.57 -16.54
N VAL A 240 17.49 8.27 -16.00
CA VAL A 240 17.22 7.00 -15.31
C VAL A 240 16.48 6.05 -16.24
N ALA A 241 17.05 4.86 -16.45
CA ALA A 241 16.41 3.84 -17.28
C ALA A 241 15.20 3.21 -16.58
N LEU A 242 14.04 3.24 -17.23
CA LEU A 242 12.79 2.69 -16.72
C LEU A 242 12.54 1.29 -17.31
N ARG A 243 12.22 0.33 -16.43
CA ARG A 243 11.85 -1.02 -16.85
C ARG A 243 10.38 -1.05 -17.28
N ALA A 244 10.12 -0.55 -18.49
CA ALA A 244 8.77 -0.46 -19.05
C ALA A 244 8.75 -0.71 -20.56
N ALA A 245 7.64 -1.26 -21.04
CA ALA A 245 7.35 -1.42 -22.48
C ALA A 245 6.24 -0.48 -22.98
N THR A 246 5.42 0.06 -22.07
CA THR A 246 4.30 0.96 -22.35
C THR A 246 4.50 2.31 -21.65
N PRO A 247 3.85 3.39 -22.13
CA PRO A 247 3.85 4.69 -21.46
C PRO A 247 3.37 4.61 -20.00
N ASP A 248 2.23 3.96 -19.75
CA ASP A 248 1.67 3.79 -18.40
C ASP A 248 2.61 2.98 -17.50
N GLY A 249 3.25 1.94 -18.07
CA GLY A 249 4.27 1.17 -17.36
C GLY A 249 5.51 2.00 -17.03
N ALA A 250 5.86 2.97 -17.87
CA ALA A 250 6.97 3.89 -17.62
C ALA A 250 6.65 4.86 -16.49
N GLU A 251 5.43 5.40 -16.43
CA GLU A 251 5.00 6.21 -15.29
C GLU A 251 4.99 5.43 -13.98
N ALA A 252 4.47 4.19 -13.99
CA ALA A 252 4.49 3.32 -12.82
C ALA A 252 5.93 3.00 -12.37
N ALA A 253 6.82 2.68 -13.31
CA ALA A 253 8.24 2.43 -13.04
C ALA A 253 8.96 3.68 -12.51
N ALA A 254 8.64 4.86 -13.06
CA ALA A 254 9.19 6.13 -12.59
C ALA A 254 8.70 6.46 -11.18
N GLY A 255 7.41 6.28 -10.90
CA GLY A 255 6.83 6.42 -9.57
C GLY A 255 7.50 5.49 -8.54
N ALA A 256 7.72 4.22 -8.90
CA ALA A 256 8.42 3.26 -8.05
C ALA A 256 9.90 3.65 -7.81
N TRP A 257 10.58 4.16 -8.83
CA TRP A 257 11.95 4.65 -8.69
C TRP A 257 12.01 5.88 -7.77
N ILE A 258 11.10 6.85 -7.92
CA ILE A 258 11.00 8.03 -7.05
C ILE A 258 10.71 7.59 -5.62
N ALA A 259 9.76 6.67 -5.39
CA ALA A 259 9.49 6.16 -4.04
C ALA A 259 10.76 5.59 -3.38
N ARG A 260 11.62 4.90 -4.15
CA ARG A 260 12.83 4.29 -3.61
C ARG A 260 13.97 5.28 -3.34
N HIS A 261 14.18 6.27 -4.21
CA HIS A 261 15.37 7.12 -4.17
C HIS A 261 15.08 8.55 -3.68
N HIS A 262 13.86 9.03 -3.88
CA HIS A 262 13.41 10.37 -3.55
C HIS A 262 12.00 10.35 -2.92
N PRO A 263 11.82 9.64 -1.78
CA PRO A 263 10.52 9.41 -1.16
C PRO A 263 9.77 10.71 -0.83
N GLN A 264 10.49 11.79 -0.55
CA GLN A 264 9.94 13.13 -0.31
C GLN A 264 9.22 13.75 -1.52
N HIS A 265 9.49 13.27 -2.73
CA HIS A 265 8.89 13.75 -3.98
C HIS A 265 7.86 12.77 -4.57
N TYR A 266 7.67 11.59 -3.96
CA TYR A 266 6.70 10.61 -4.44
C TYR A 266 5.30 11.22 -4.46
N GLY A 267 4.56 11.07 -5.57
CA GLY A 267 3.20 11.62 -5.70
C GLY A 267 3.12 13.15 -5.84
N GLN A 268 4.25 13.86 -5.82
CA GLN A 268 4.36 15.30 -6.11
C GLN A 268 4.89 15.59 -7.52
N VAL A 269 5.29 14.53 -8.24
CA VAL A 269 5.80 14.58 -9.61
C VAL A 269 4.72 14.07 -10.58
N SER A 270 4.43 14.88 -11.59
CA SER A 270 3.69 14.48 -12.80
C SER A 270 4.66 14.27 -13.96
N PHE A 271 4.27 13.42 -14.91
CA PHE A 271 5.10 13.03 -16.04
C PHE A 271 4.59 13.61 -17.35
N GLU A 272 5.50 14.21 -18.12
CA GLU A 272 5.26 14.63 -19.49
C GLU A 272 5.95 13.65 -20.44
N HIS A 273 5.20 13.11 -21.41
CA HIS A 273 5.74 12.18 -22.41
C HIS A 273 6.31 12.96 -23.60
N ALA A 274 7.45 12.51 -24.07
CA ALA A 274 8.28 13.27 -24.98
C ALA A 274 9.06 12.44 -26.00
#